data_AF-A0A1G4U1S9-F1
#
_entry.id   AF-A0A1G4U1S9-F1
#
_cell.length_a   1.000
_cell.length_b   1.000
_cell.length_c   1.000
_cell.angle_alpha   90.00
_cell.angle_beta   90.00
_cell.angle_gamma   90.00
#
_symmetry.space_group_name_H-M   'P 1'
#
loop_
_entity.id
_entity.type
_entity.pdbx_description
1 polymer ?
#
loop_
_entity_poly.entity_id
_entity_poly.type
_entity_poly.pdbx_seq_one_letter_code
_entity_poly.pdbx_strand_id
1 'polypeptide(L)'
;MGTVAPGIADVLALTDRLEAELPGMLAEHKQIVTALGDLVAAADAEKKPKYAHFAKRLISHARTEEEVLYSAALLVGRYLKLRLGR
;
A
#
# COMPACT_ATOMS: atom_id res chain seq x y z
N MET A 1 14.91 -14.70 -19.91
CA MET A 1 13.64 -13.95 -19.98
C MET A 1 12.60 -14.73 -19.18
N GLY A 2 11.94 -14.09 -18.20
CA GLY A 2 11.00 -14.79 -17.31
C GLY A 2 9.85 -15.44 -18.08
N THR A 3 9.60 -16.71 -17.78
CA THR A 3 8.47 -17.47 -18.31
C THR A 3 7.18 -17.00 -17.66
N VAL A 4 6.18 -16.67 -18.46
CA VAL A 4 4.84 -16.35 -17.96
C VAL A 4 4.15 -17.67 -17.58
N ALA A 5 3.84 -17.84 -16.30
CA ALA A 5 3.14 -19.02 -15.83
C ALA A 5 1.68 -19.03 -16.33
N PRO A 6 1.10 -20.22 -16.60
CA PRO A 6 -0.33 -20.37 -16.82
C PRO A 6 -1.11 -19.76 -15.65
N GLY A 7 -2.11 -18.92 -15.93
CA GLY A 7 -2.92 -18.24 -14.89
C GLY A 7 -2.42 -16.86 -14.46
N ILE A 8 -1.25 -16.38 -14.92
CA ILE A 8 -0.79 -15.02 -14.55
C ILE A 8 -1.73 -13.92 -15.05
N ALA A 9 -2.56 -14.21 -16.05
CA ALA A 9 -3.53 -13.26 -16.59
C ALA A 9 -4.58 -12.84 -15.55
N ASP A 10 -4.84 -13.67 -14.52
CA ASP A 10 -5.78 -13.35 -13.44
C ASP A 10 -5.26 -12.22 -12.54
N VAL A 11 -3.93 -12.05 -12.47
CA VAL A 11 -3.28 -10.94 -11.75
C VAL A 11 -3.63 -9.59 -12.37
N LEU A 12 -3.92 -9.54 -13.68
CA LEU A 12 -4.26 -8.29 -14.36
C LEU A 12 -5.50 -7.62 -13.75
N ALA A 13 -6.53 -8.41 -13.43
CA ALA A 13 -7.74 -7.89 -12.81
C ALA A 13 -7.46 -7.27 -11.43
N LEU A 14 -6.54 -7.86 -10.66
CA LEU A 14 -6.12 -7.33 -9.36
C LEU A 14 -5.33 -6.02 -9.51
N THR A 15 -4.40 -5.96 -10.47
CA THR A 15 -3.61 -4.75 -10.70
C THR A 15 -4.41 -3.61 -11.32
N ASP A 16 -5.42 -3.93 -12.15
CA ASP A 16 -6.34 -2.95 -12.73
C ASP A 16 -7.21 -2.32 -11.65
N ARG A 17 -7.74 -3.17 -10.77
CA ARG A 17 -8.51 -2.73 -9.62
C ARG A 17 -7.65 -1.87 -8.68
N LEU A 18 -6.43 -2.31 -8.38
CA LEU A 18 -5.48 -1.53 -7.59
C LEU A 18 -5.24 -0.16 -8.23
N GLU A 19 -4.95 -0.09 -9.53
CA GLU A 19 -4.70 1.19 -10.22
C GLU A 19 -5.91 2.14 -10.15
N ALA A 20 -7.12 1.60 -10.29
CA ALA A 20 -8.36 2.38 -10.24
C ALA A 20 -8.69 2.90 -8.82
N GLU A 21 -8.48 2.07 -7.79
CA GLU A 21 -8.82 2.39 -6.40
C GLU A 21 -7.70 3.18 -5.68
N LEU A 22 -6.45 3.11 -6.17
CA LEU A 22 -5.27 3.67 -5.50
C LEU A 22 -5.40 5.15 -5.12
N PRO A 23 -5.88 6.08 -5.98
CA PRO A 23 -6.00 7.49 -5.58
C PRO A 23 -6.93 7.70 -4.38
N GLY A 24 -8.02 6.94 -4.30
CA GLY A 24 -8.97 6.98 -3.18
C GLY A 24 -8.35 6.41 -1.92
N MET A 25 -7.75 5.22 -2.02
CA MET A 25 -7.04 4.58 -0.91
C MET A 25 -5.93 5.47 -0.32
N LEU A 26 -5.14 6.16 -1.16
CA LEU A 26 -4.10 7.09 -0.69
C LEU A 26 -4.67 8.29 0.07
N ALA A 27 -5.83 8.80 -0.36
CA ALA A 27 -6.51 9.88 0.36
C ALA A 27 -6.98 9.43 1.75
N GLU A 28 -7.52 8.22 1.85
CA GLU A 28 -7.92 7.59 3.12
C GLU A 28 -6.71 7.32 4.03
N HIS A 29 -5.64 6.74 3.48
CA HIS A 29 -4.38 6.50 4.20
C HIS A 29 -3.78 7.78 4.78
N LYS A 30 -3.82 8.89 4.04
CA LYS A 30 -3.34 10.19 4.54
C LYS A 30 -4.12 10.64 5.78
N GLN A 31 -5.43 10.43 5.82
CA GLN A 31 -6.26 10.74 6.99
C GLN A 31 -5.89 9.84 8.17
N ILE A 32 -5.72 8.54 7.93
CA ILE A 32 -5.31 7.56 8.94
C ILE A 32 -3.94 7.92 9.52
N VAL A 33 -2.93 8.16 8.67
CA VAL A 33 -1.57 8.53 9.10
C VAL A 33 -1.57 9.82 9.92
N THR A 34 -2.40 10.79 9.56
CA THR A 34 -2.57 12.03 10.33
C THR A 34 -3.12 11.72 11.73
N ALA A 35 -4.23 10.97 11.82
CA ALA A 35 -4.83 10.59 13.10
C ALA A 35 -3.88 9.73 13.97
N LEU A 36 -3.05 8.89 13.36
CA LEU A 36 -2.02 8.12 14.07
C LEU A 36 -0.90 9.02 14.59
N GLY A 37 -0.55 10.09 13.87
CA GLY A 37 0.37 11.12 14.36
C GLY A 37 -0.16 11.80 15.62
N ASP A 38 -1.44 12.17 15.63
CA ASP A 38 -2.11 12.75 16.79
C ASP A 38 -2.16 11.75 17.97
N LEU A 39 -2.42 10.48 17.69
CA LEU A 39 -2.39 9.41 18.70
C LEU A 39 -1.00 9.24 19.30
N VAL A 40 0.07 9.32 18.50
CA VAL A 40 1.45 9.30 19.02
C VAL A 40 1.67 10.46 19.99
N ALA A 41 1.31 11.68 19.60
CA ALA A 41 1.51 12.86 20.43
C ALA A 41 0.76 12.75 21.77
N ALA A 42 -0.51 12.33 21.74
CA ALA A 42 -1.33 12.13 22.94
C ALA A 42 -0.76 11.01 23.84
N ALA A 43 -0.38 9.88 23.24
CA ALA A 43 0.18 8.75 23.98
C ALA A 43 1.54 9.09 24.63
N ASP A 44 2.39 9.85 23.95
CA ASP A 44 3.67 10.31 24.48
C ASP A 44 3.44 11.31 25.65
N ALA A 45 2.48 12.24 25.53
CA ALA A 45 2.09 13.17 26.60
C ALA A 45 1.54 12.46 27.86
N GLU A 46 0.75 11.41 27.66
CA GLU A 46 0.18 10.60 28.76
C GLU A 46 1.10 9.50 29.28
N LYS A 47 2.35 9.40 28.78
CA LYS A 47 3.32 8.33 29.12
C LYS A 47 2.75 6.93 28.90
N LYS A 48 2.01 6.72 27.81
CA LYS A 48 1.43 5.43 27.40
C LYS A 48 2.15 4.85 26.17
N PRO A 49 3.39 4.35 26.31
CA PRO A 49 4.26 3.99 25.18
C PRO A 49 3.71 2.88 24.29
N LYS A 50 2.82 2.01 24.81
CA LYS A 50 2.19 0.94 24.02
C LYS A 50 1.35 1.50 22.86
N TYR A 51 0.61 2.58 23.07
CA TYR A 51 -0.22 3.18 22.00
C TYR A 51 0.63 3.94 20.99
N ALA A 52 1.66 4.68 21.45
CA ALA A 52 2.61 5.33 20.55
C ALA A 52 3.34 4.32 19.67
N HIS A 53 3.75 3.18 20.23
CA HIS A 53 4.40 2.10 19.48
C HIS A 53 3.47 1.49 18.43
N PHE A 54 2.21 1.20 18.80
CA PHE A 54 1.20 0.73 17.86
C PHE A 54 1.02 1.70 16.69
N ALA A 55 0.83 2.99 16.97
CA ALA A 55 0.59 3.99 15.94
C ALA A 55 1.80 4.15 15.01
N LYS A 56 3.03 4.20 15.55
CA LYS A 56 4.27 4.23 14.77
C LYS A 56 4.41 3.02 13.85
N ARG A 57 4.04 1.82 14.33
CA ARG A 57 4.06 0.60 13.50
C ARG A 57 3.05 0.67 12.36
N LEU A 58 1.85 1.17 12.61
CA LEU A 58 0.82 1.28 11.58
C LEU A 58 1.17 2.34 10.52
N ILE A 59 1.80 3.45 10.92
CA ILE A 59 2.38 4.41 9.96
C ILE A 59 3.46 3.76 9.10
N SER A 60 4.35 2.95 9.69
CA SER A 60 5.38 2.22 8.95
C SER A 60 4.80 1.20 7.96
N HIS A 61 3.67 0.58 8.30
CA HIS A 61 2.96 -0.32 7.41
C HIS A 61 2.45 0.42 6.17
N ALA A 62 1.71 1.52 6.35
CA ALA A 62 1.21 2.34 5.24
C ALA A 62 2.34 2.81 4.31
N ARG A 63 3.48 3.26 4.87
CA ARG A 63 4.65 3.65 4.05
C ARG A 63 5.22 2.50 3.25
N THR A 64 5.30 1.30 3.83
CA THR A 64 5.80 0.12 3.10
C THR A 64 4.89 -0.20 1.91
N GLU A 65 3.58 -0.09 2.12
CA GLU A 65 2.61 -0.31 1.06
C GLU A 65 2.75 0.74 -0.06
N GLU A 66 2.77 2.02 0.30
CA GLU A 66 2.77 3.14 -0.65
C GLU A 66 4.10 3.29 -1.41
N GLU A 67 5.23 3.22 -0.69
CA GLU A 67 6.55 3.50 -1.24
C GLU A 67 7.14 2.30 -2.00
N VAL A 68 6.64 1.08 -1.72
CA VAL A 68 7.21 -0.16 -2.29
C VAL A 68 6.14 -1.01 -2.97
N LEU A 69 5.16 -1.49 -2.20
CA LEU A 69 4.32 -2.61 -2.66
C LEU A 69 3.36 -2.20 -3.78
N TYR A 70 2.67 -1.06 -3.66
CA TYR A 70 1.71 -0.61 -4.68
C TYR A 70 2.41 -0.30 -6.01
N SER A 71 3.54 0.42 -5.95
CA SER A 71 4.34 0.73 -7.13
C SER A 71 4.87 -0.54 -7.82
N ALA A 72 5.34 -1.52 -7.04
CA ALA A 72 5.80 -2.80 -7.57
C ALA A 72 4.66 -3.61 -8.21
N ALA A 73 3.50 -3.68 -7.57
CA ALA A 73 2.33 -4.38 -8.09
C ALA A 73 1.85 -3.78 -9.43
N LEU A 74 1.77 -2.45 -9.51
CA LEU A 74 1.40 -1.76 -10.74
C LEU A 74 2.44 -1.96 -11.86
N LEU A 75 3.73 -1.95 -11.53
CA LEU A 75 4.79 -2.23 -12.51
C LEU A 75 4.65 -3.65 -13.09
N VAL A 76 4.42 -4.64 -12.22
CA VAL A 76 4.21 -6.03 -12.65
C VAL A 76 2.96 -6.15 -13.53
N GLY A 77 1.84 -5.52 -13.15
CA GLY A 77 0.61 -5.50 -13.96
C GLY A 77 0.85 -4.92 -15.35
N ARG A 78 1.48 -3.75 -15.45
CA ARG A 78 1.83 -3.13 -16.73
C ARG A 78 2.78 -3.97 -17.58
N TYR A 79 3.78 -4.60 -16.95
CA TYR A 79 4.69 -5.51 -17.65
C TYR A 79 3.95 -6.73 -18.23
N LEU A 80 3.00 -7.31 -17.49
CA LEU A 80 2.21 -8.45 -17.96
C LEU A 80 1.28 -8.07 -19.11
N LYS A 81 0.64 -6.88 -19.07
CA LYS A 81 -0.15 -6.35 -20.19
C LYS A 81 0.68 -6.30 -21.48
N LEU A 82 1.88 -5.71 -21.40
CA LEU A 82 2.83 -5.64 -22.51
C LEU A 82 3.20 -7.03 -23.04
N ARG A 83 3.48 -8.00 -22.15
CA ARG A 83 3.88 -9.36 -22.53
C ARG A 83 2.76 -10.20 -23.14
N LEU A 84 1.50 -9.89 -22.80
CA LEU A 84 0.31 -10.60 -23.26
C LEU A 84 -0.39 -9.88 -24.43
N GLY A 85 0.11 -8.73 -24.87
CA GLY A 85 -0.49 -7.94 -25.94
C GLY A 85 -1.83 -7.33 -25.55
N ARG A 86 -1.97 -6.91 -24.28
CA ARG A 86 -3.15 -6.23 -23.72
C ARG A 86 -2.83 -4.79 -23.36
#